data_AF-A0A9W6T9W4-F1
#
_entry.id   AF-A0A9W6T9W4-F1
#
_cell.length_a   1.000
_cell.length_b   1.000
_cell.length_c   1.000
_cell.angle_alpha   90.00
_cell.angle_beta   90.00
_cell.angle_gamma   90.00
#
_symmetry.space_group_name_H-M   'P 1'
#
loop_
_entity.id
_entity.type
_entity.pdbx_description
1 polymer ?
#
loop_
_entity_poly.entity_id
_entity_poly.type
_entity_poly.pdbx_seq_one_letter_code
_entity_poly.pdbx_strand_id
1 'polypeptide(L)'
;MAGSVGGFNAQAANLVTAIYLATGQDPAQNVESSNCITLMKKLPNGDLSISVSMPSIEVGTIGGGTVLDPQGSMLELLGVKGPHPTEPGKNARQLARIVASASI
;
A
#
# COMPACT_ATOMS: atom_id res chain seq x y z
N MET A 1 13.97 -4.74 -23.53
CA MET A 1 13.75 -4.56 -22.07
C MET A 1 13.87 -3.09 -21.74
N ALA A 2 13.05 -2.57 -20.83
CA ALA A 2 12.96 -1.13 -20.55
C ALA A 2 14.04 -0.57 -19.59
N GLY A 3 14.91 -1.41 -19.03
CA GLY A 3 15.88 -0.97 -18.00
C GLY A 3 15.23 -0.59 -16.66
N SER A 4 14.05 -1.16 -16.36
CA SER A 4 13.32 -0.90 -15.11
C SER A 4 14.07 -1.46 -13.90
N VAL A 5 14.10 -0.66 -12.83
CA VAL A 5 14.54 -1.06 -11.49
C VAL A 5 13.36 -0.81 -10.55
N GLY A 6 12.87 -1.87 -9.87
CA GLY A 6 11.72 -1.77 -8.95
C GLY A 6 10.33 -1.79 -9.61
N GLY A 7 10.21 -1.45 -10.90
CA GLY A 7 8.94 -1.47 -11.64
C GLY A 7 8.69 -2.77 -12.40
N PHE A 8 8.53 -3.90 -11.70
CA PHE A 8 8.23 -5.22 -12.28
C PHE A 8 6.77 -5.63 -12.05
N ASN A 9 5.85 -4.69 -12.32
CA ASN A 9 4.42 -4.81 -12.09
C ASN A 9 3.66 -4.13 -13.25
N ALA A 10 2.33 -4.30 -13.29
CA ALA A 10 1.51 -3.67 -14.33
C ALA A 10 1.21 -2.19 -14.01
N GLN A 11 0.68 -1.91 -12.82
CA GLN A 11 0.19 -0.57 -12.46
C GLN A 11 0.12 -0.31 -10.94
N ALA A 12 1.03 -0.87 -10.13
CA ALA A 12 1.00 -0.71 -8.67
C ALA A 12 0.93 0.78 -8.25
N ALA A 13 1.62 1.66 -8.98
CA ALA A 13 1.58 3.11 -8.76
C ALA A 13 0.17 3.73 -8.77
N ASN A 14 -0.75 3.22 -9.60
CA ASN A 14 -2.13 3.72 -9.65
C ASN A 14 -2.87 3.43 -8.34
N LEU A 15 -2.72 2.20 -7.84
CA LEU A 15 -3.41 1.74 -6.63
C LEU A 15 -2.81 2.38 -5.38
N VAL A 16 -1.49 2.47 -5.31
CA VAL A 16 -0.76 3.20 -4.25
C VAL A 16 -1.24 4.66 -4.20
N THR A 17 -1.21 5.37 -5.33
CA THR A 17 -1.62 6.78 -5.41
C THR A 17 -3.08 6.97 -4.97
N ALA A 18 -3.99 6.11 -5.42
CA ALA A 18 -5.41 6.21 -5.06
C ALA A 18 -5.62 6.07 -3.54
N ILE A 19 -4.97 5.09 -2.91
CA ILE A 19 -5.05 4.90 -1.46
C ILE A 19 -4.38 6.06 -0.73
N TYR A 20 -3.24 6.55 -1.22
CA TYR A 20 -2.48 7.63 -0.58
C TYR A 20 -3.30 8.92 -0.52
N LEU A 21 -3.91 9.30 -1.64
CA LEU A 21 -4.80 10.46 -1.71
C LEU A 21 -6.04 10.30 -0.82
N ALA A 22 -6.65 9.12 -0.80
CA ALA A 22 -7.84 8.85 0.00
C ALA A 22 -7.56 8.85 1.51
N THR A 23 -6.38 8.40 1.93
CA THR A 23 -6.03 8.18 3.34
C THR A 23 -5.05 9.22 3.90
N GLY A 24 -4.74 10.27 3.15
CA GLY A 24 -3.91 11.39 3.62
C GLY A 24 -2.43 11.09 3.77
N GLN A 25 -1.92 10.17 2.95
CA GLN A 25 -0.49 9.91 2.83
C GLN A 25 0.18 10.96 1.93
N ASP A 26 1.51 10.94 1.83
CA ASP A 26 2.23 11.81 0.92
C ASP A 26 2.25 11.21 -0.51
N PRO A 27 1.52 11.77 -1.49
CA PRO A 27 1.48 11.23 -2.85
C PRO A 27 2.83 11.33 -3.57
N ALA A 28 3.76 12.18 -3.14
CA ALA A 28 5.10 12.24 -3.72
C ALA A 28 5.91 10.98 -3.42
N GLN A 29 5.62 10.30 -2.29
CA GLN A 29 6.25 9.03 -1.92
C GLN A 29 5.81 7.86 -2.82
N ASN A 30 4.84 8.05 -3.72
CA ASN A 30 4.48 7.02 -4.72
C ASN A 30 5.67 6.59 -5.59
N VAL A 31 6.67 7.44 -5.78
CA VAL A 31 7.90 7.10 -6.53
C VAL A 31 8.60 5.87 -5.93
N GLU A 32 8.71 5.80 -4.61
CA GLU A 32 9.39 4.71 -3.91
C GLU A 32 8.39 3.63 -3.46
N SER A 33 7.23 4.04 -2.96
CA SER A 33 6.19 3.15 -2.45
C SER A 33 5.55 2.25 -3.52
N SER A 34 5.68 2.58 -4.81
CA SER A 34 5.18 1.76 -5.92
C SER A 34 6.17 0.72 -6.45
N ASN A 35 7.39 0.63 -5.87
CA ASN A 35 8.30 -0.46 -6.15
C ASN A 35 7.61 -1.80 -5.86
N CYS A 36 7.41 -2.59 -6.91
CA CYS A 36 6.63 -3.82 -6.83
C CYS A 36 7.09 -4.81 -7.89
N ILE A 37 7.23 -6.07 -7.47
CA ILE A 37 7.33 -7.22 -8.37
C ILE A 37 6.07 -8.07 -8.25
N THR A 38 5.40 -8.31 -9.37
CA THR A 38 4.24 -9.21 -9.45
C THR A 38 4.71 -10.53 -10.05
N LEU A 39 4.52 -11.62 -9.30
CA LEU A 39 4.83 -12.97 -9.76
C LEU A 39 3.53 -13.77 -9.87
N MET A 40 3.41 -14.51 -10.95
CA MET A 40 2.28 -15.38 -11.23
C MET A 40 2.79 -16.77 -11.58
N LYS A 41 2.19 -17.81 -11.00
CA LYS A 41 2.48 -19.20 -11.34
C LYS A 41 1.19 -20.01 -11.36
N LYS A 42 1.09 -20.92 -12.33
CA LYS A 42 0.05 -21.95 -12.33
C LYS A 42 0.42 -23.02 -11.30
N LEU A 43 -0.52 -23.38 -10.44
CA LEU A 43 -0.36 -24.43 -9.44
C LEU A 43 -0.69 -25.81 -10.04
N PRO A 44 -0.20 -26.92 -9.43
CA PRO A 44 -0.48 -28.27 -9.93
C PRO A 44 -1.97 -28.64 -10.00
N ASN A 45 -2.79 -28.03 -9.16
CA ASN A 45 -4.25 -28.21 -9.15
C ASN A 45 -4.99 -27.39 -10.22
N GLY A 46 -4.27 -26.58 -11.01
CA GLY A 46 -4.85 -25.74 -12.07
C GLY A 46 -5.06 -24.28 -11.68
N ASP A 47 -4.97 -23.93 -10.40
CA ASP A 47 -5.21 -22.57 -9.90
C ASP A 47 -4.08 -21.60 -10.28
N LEU A 48 -4.38 -20.31 -10.25
CA LEU A 48 -3.40 -19.24 -10.39
C LEU A 48 -2.94 -18.76 -9.02
N SER A 49 -1.66 -18.94 -8.71
CA SER A 49 -1.02 -18.28 -7.57
C SER A 49 -0.44 -16.95 -8.04
N ILE A 50 -0.90 -15.87 -7.42
CA ILE A 50 -0.40 -14.52 -7.62
C ILE A 50 0.25 -14.02 -6.32
N SER A 51 1.34 -13.28 -6.44
CA SER A 51 1.98 -12.61 -5.31
C SER A 51 2.58 -11.29 -5.75
N VAL A 52 2.54 -10.32 -4.85
CA VAL A 52 3.26 -9.05 -4.99
C VAL A 52 4.26 -8.90 -3.84
N SER A 53 5.43 -8.35 -4.15
CA SER A 53 6.41 -7.94 -3.14
C SER A 53 6.70 -6.46 -3.32
N MET A 54 6.41 -5.67 -2.28
CA MET A 54 6.60 -4.23 -2.24
C MET A 54 7.53 -3.87 -1.08
N PRO A 55 8.84 -3.69 -1.32
CA PRO A 55 9.85 -3.62 -0.25
C PRO A 55 9.90 -2.26 0.45
N SER A 56 9.29 -1.22 -0.12
CA SER A 56 9.52 0.18 0.27
C SER A 56 8.22 0.97 0.41
N ILE A 57 7.16 0.37 0.97
CA ILE A 57 5.90 1.08 1.24
C ILE A 57 6.10 2.05 2.42
N GLU A 58 5.98 3.35 2.16
CA GLU A 58 6.07 4.42 3.14
C GLU A 58 4.68 4.92 3.53
N VAL A 59 4.18 4.51 4.70
CA VAL A 59 2.83 4.88 5.16
C VAL A 59 2.80 5.27 6.62
N GLY A 60 1.83 6.13 6.97
CA GLY A 60 1.56 6.60 8.30
C GLY A 60 0.06 6.64 8.62
N THR A 61 -0.27 6.58 9.89
CA THR A 61 -1.65 6.66 10.41
C THR A 61 -1.85 7.81 11.39
N ILE A 62 -0.80 8.62 11.57
CA ILE A 62 -0.72 9.80 12.44
C ILE A 62 0.16 10.84 11.72
N GLY A 63 -0.26 12.11 11.74
CA GLY A 63 0.50 13.23 11.17
C GLY A 63 0.24 13.48 9.67
N GLY A 64 0.80 14.56 9.14
CA GLY A 64 0.60 14.95 7.74
C GLY A 64 -0.87 15.12 7.36
N GLY A 65 -1.27 14.63 6.18
CA GLY A 65 -2.66 14.69 5.70
C GLY A 65 -3.62 13.79 6.49
N THR A 66 -3.13 12.83 7.28
CA THR A 66 -3.97 11.88 8.03
C THR A 66 -4.78 12.56 9.15
N VAL A 67 -4.44 13.79 9.53
CA VAL A 67 -5.16 14.55 10.57
C VAL A 67 -6.42 15.24 10.05
N LEU A 68 -6.56 15.39 8.72
CA LEU A 68 -7.72 16.01 8.10
C LEU A 68 -8.95 15.11 8.23
N ASP A 69 -10.13 15.69 8.45
CA ASP A 69 -11.35 14.92 8.70
C ASP A 69 -11.73 13.97 7.55
N PRO A 70 -11.67 14.36 6.26
CA PRO A 70 -12.04 13.47 5.16
C PRO A 70 -11.11 12.25 5.05
N GLN A 71 -9.79 12.49 5.05
CA GLN A 71 -8.77 11.43 5.00
C GLN A 71 -8.80 10.56 6.26
N GLY A 72 -9.10 11.18 7.40
CA GLY A 72 -9.34 10.50 8.66
C GLY A 72 -10.48 9.51 8.60
N SER A 73 -11.61 9.91 8.02
CA SER A 73 -12.79 9.05 7.86
C SER A 73 -12.47 7.81 7.00
N MET A 74 -11.59 7.94 6.00
CA MET A 74 -11.12 6.80 5.21
C MET A 74 -10.21 5.87 6.01
N LEU A 75 -9.34 6.40 6.87
CA LEU A 75 -8.53 5.59 7.78
C LEU A 75 -9.38 4.89 8.84
N GLU A 76 -10.47 5.51 9.31
CA GLU A 76 -11.45 4.91 10.21
C GLU A 76 -12.22 3.78 9.53
N LEU A 77 -12.66 3.98 8.29
CA LEU A 77 -13.28 2.95 7.46
C LEU A 77 -12.38 1.71 7.32
N LEU A 78 -11.08 1.92 7.17
CA LEU A 78 -10.07 0.85 7.10
C LEU A 78 -9.66 0.30 8.49
N GLY A 79 -10.17 0.87 9.58
CA GLY A 79 -9.88 0.45 10.95
C GLY A 79 -8.45 0.74 11.43
N VAL A 80 -7.77 1.73 10.83
CA VAL A 80 -6.35 2.02 11.07
C VAL A 80 -6.07 3.49 11.42
N LYS A 81 -7.09 4.30 11.72
CA LYS A 81 -6.92 5.70 12.14
C LYS A 81 -6.13 5.79 13.45
N GLY A 82 -5.15 6.69 13.48
CA GLY A 82 -4.44 7.08 14.70
C GLY A 82 -3.47 6.01 15.24
N PRO A 83 -2.92 6.23 16.45
CA PRO A 83 -2.09 5.24 17.12
C PRO A 83 -2.90 4.00 17.50
N HIS A 84 -2.28 2.83 17.37
CA HIS A 84 -2.88 1.62 17.93
C HIS A 84 -2.79 1.68 19.47
N PRO A 85 -3.86 1.36 20.21
CA PRO A 85 -3.97 1.60 21.65
C PRO A 85 -2.94 0.83 22.50
N THR A 86 -2.51 -0.35 22.04
CA THR A 86 -1.65 -1.25 22.83
C THR A 86 -0.39 -1.74 22.09
N GLU A 87 -0.26 -1.44 20.79
CA GLU A 87 0.78 -2.06 19.95
C GLU A 87 1.31 -1.04 18.93
N PRO A 88 2.29 -0.19 19.31
CA PRO A 88 2.80 0.85 18.45
C PRO A 88 3.16 0.37 17.03
N GLY A 89 2.72 1.15 16.05
CA GLY A 89 2.93 0.87 14.62
C GLY A 89 2.01 -0.19 14.00
N LYS A 90 1.15 -0.88 14.76
CA LYS A 90 0.27 -1.92 14.19
C LYS A 90 -0.67 -1.38 13.11
N ASN A 91 -1.26 -0.20 13.33
CA ASN A 91 -2.15 0.44 12.35
C ASN A 91 -1.42 0.78 11.05
N ALA A 92 -0.21 1.34 11.13
CA ALA A 92 0.62 1.62 9.95
C ALA A 92 1.03 0.33 9.21
N ARG A 93 1.43 -0.73 9.94
CA ARG A 93 1.70 -2.05 9.36
C ARG A 93 0.48 -2.63 8.66
N GLN A 94 -0.71 -2.45 9.23
CA GLN A 94 -1.96 -2.90 8.62
C GLN A 94 -2.30 -2.10 7.36
N LEU A 95 -2.11 -0.78 7.36
CA LEU A 95 -2.28 0.05 6.17
C LEU A 95 -1.33 -0.37 5.05
N ALA A 96 -0.06 -0.67 5.35
CA ALA A 96 0.89 -1.17 4.36
C ALA A 96 0.43 -2.49 3.71
N ARG A 97 -0.16 -3.40 4.50
CA ARG A 97 -0.75 -4.65 3.96
C ARG A 97 -1.95 -4.38 3.06
N ILE A 98 -2.80 -3.41 3.41
CA ILE A 98 -3.94 -3.00 2.58
C ILE A 98 -3.44 -2.46 1.24
N VAL A 99 -2.45 -1.57 1.24
CA VAL A 99 -1.82 -1.02 0.03
C VAL A 99 -1.25 -2.13 -0.85
N ALA A 100 -0.48 -3.06 -0.27
CA ALA A 100 0.09 -4.17 -1.02
C ALA A 100 -0.98 -5.09 -1.61
N SER A 101 -2.02 -5.42 -0.83
CA SER A 101 -3.11 -6.30 -1.28
C SER A 101 -3.93 -5.68 -2.41
N ALA A 102 -4.12 -4.36 -2.40
CA ALA A 102 -4.81 -3.65 -3.47
C ALA A 102 -4.00 -3.61 -4.78
N SER A 103 -2.69 -3.82 -4.72
CA SER A 103 -1.76 -3.74 -5.86
C SER A 103 -1.56 -5.08 -6.59
N ILE A 104 -2.30 -6.14 -6.20
CA ILE A 104 -2.31 -7.47 -6.84
C ILE A 104 -2.95 -7.42 -8.24
#